data_AF-A0A7W1BNT0-F1
#
_entry.id   AF-A0A7W1BNT0-F1
#
_cell.length_a   1.000
_cell.length_b   1.000
_cell.length_c   1.000
_cell.angle_alpha   90.00
_cell.angle_beta   90.00
_cell.angle_gamma   90.00
#
_symmetry.space_group_name_H-M   'P 1'
#
loop_
_entity.id
_entity.type
_entity.pdbx_description
1 polymer ?
#
loop_
_entity_poly.entity_id
_entity_poly.type
_entity_poly.pdbx_seq_one_letter_code
_entity_poly.pdbx_strand_id
1 'polypeptide(L)'
;MLVEYASLVAAMAVLTASLTGAFGQKLAVLPTSSGAALSTLNAAAGAQKVPAGGVRAAYKRAPHSKPVLKYLYAVGWIGGKKSPLSCLFARVSRDETEQEALGEIRRNTKLVKQFRRVRVGQKQAASVVVEGIASACS
;
A
#
# COMPACT_ATOMS: atom_id res chain seq x y z
N MET A 1 -10.29 17.34 -8.87
CA MET A 1 -8.96 17.06 -8.26
C MET A 1 -9.00 16.16 -7.03
N LEU A 2 -9.92 16.29 -6.06
CA LEU A 2 -9.91 15.45 -4.83
C LEU A 2 -10.25 13.95 -5.03
N VAL A 3 -10.93 13.60 -6.13
CA VAL A 3 -11.42 12.22 -6.39
C VAL A 3 -10.39 11.35 -7.14
N GLU A 4 -9.51 11.96 -7.93
CA GLU A 4 -8.57 11.26 -8.81
C GLU A 4 -7.54 10.42 -8.03
N TYR A 5 -7.16 10.85 -6.83
CA TYR A 5 -6.09 10.23 -6.05
C TYR A 5 -6.55 9.65 -4.71
N ALA A 6 -7.86 9.47 -4.50
CA ALA A 6 -8.41 8.98 -3.21
C ALA A 6 -7.88 7.58 -2.84
N SER A 7 -7.63 6.72 -3.83
CA SER A 7 -7.01 5.39 -3.63
C SER A 7 -5.56 5.48 -3.18
N LEU A 8 -4.78 6.42 -3.72
CA LEU A 8 -3.42 6.72 -3.26
C LEU A 8 -3.41 7.30 -1.85
N VAL A 9 -4.30 8.25 -1.54
CA VAL A 9 -4.41 8.84 -0.20
C VAL A 9 -4.75 7.75 0.83
N ALA A 10 -5.66 6.84 0.51
CA ALA A 10 -6.00 5.71 1.38
C ALA A 10 -4.81 4.75 1.57
N ALA A 11 -4.09 4.41 0.50
CA ALA A 11 -2.91 3.56 0.58
C ALA A 11 -1.79 4.24 1.41
N MET A 12 -1.53 5.53 1.18
CA MET A 12 -0.56 6.31 1.94
C MET A 12 -0.97 6.47 3.41
N ALA A 13 -2.26 6.62 3.70
CA ALA A 13 -2.77 6.63 5.08
C ALA A 13 -2.49 5.30 5.78
N VAL A 14 -2.68 4.15 5.10
CA VAL A 14 -2.33 2.83 5.65
C VAL A 14 -0.82 2.68 5.85
N LEU A 15 0.01 3.14 4.91
CA LEU A 15 1.47 3.11 5.05
C LEU A 15 1.95 3.95 6.22
N THR A 16 1.46 5.18 6.33
CA THR A 16 1.83 6.09 7.42
C THR A 16 1.33 5.59 8.77
N ALA A 17 0.09 5.09 8.85
CA ALA A 17 -0.46 4.47 10.06
C ALA A 17 0.35 3.24 10.52
N SER A 18 0.87 2.47 9.55
CA SER A 18 1.77 1.35 9.86
C SER A 18 3.08 1.85 10.44
N LEU A 19 3.66 2.92 9.88
CA LEU A 19 4.91 3.49 10.40
C LEU A 19 4.78 4.23 11.73
N THR A 20 3.61 4.78 12.06
CA THR A 20 3.38 5.42 13.35
C THR A 20 3.05 4.40 14.45
N GLY A 21 2.88 3.12 14.09
CA GLY A 21 2.45 2.10 15.03
C GLY A 21 0.98 2.24 15.43
N ALA A 22 0.16 2.91 14.62
CA ALA A 22 -1.28 3.06 14.86
C ALA A 22 -2.01 1.70 14.86
N PHE A 23 -1.41 0.69 14.24
CA PHE A 23 -1.88 -0.71 14.28
C PHE A 23 -1.18 -1.56 15.37
N GLY A 24 -0.38 -0.93 16.24
CA GLY A 24 0.41 -1.54 17.29
C GLY A 24 1.90 -1.15 17.19
N GLN A 25 2.55 -0.85 18.31
CA GLN A 25 3.96 -0.40 18.34
C GLN A 25 4.93 -1.42 17.74
N LYS A 26 4.63 -2.72 17.84
CA LYS A 26 5.42 -3.80 17.20
C LYS A 26 5.35 -3.78 15.67
N LEU A 27 4.43 -3.01 15.10
CA LEU A 27 4.19 -2.86 13.66
C LEU A 27 4.62 -1.47 13.15
N ALA A 28 5.30 -0.65 13.96
CA ALA A 28 5.82 0.69 13.65
C ALA A 28 6.97 0.72 12.60
N VAL A 29 7.08 -0.32 11.79
CA VAL A 29 8.11 -0.53 10.77
C VAL A 29 7.49 -1.26 9.57
N LEU A 30 8.11 -1.14 8.41
CA LEU A 30 7.67 -1.93 7.25
C LEU A 30 7.86 -3.43 7.53
N PRO A 31 6.82 -4.26 7.36
CA PRO A 31 6.90 -5.67 7.70
C PRO A 31 7.82 -6.43 6.74
N THR A 32 8.90 -6.98 7.27
CA THR A 32 9.87 -7.78 6.50
C THR A 32 9.55 -9.27 6.50
N SER A 33 8.58 -9.71 7.30
CA SER A 33 8.10 -11.10 7.37
C SER A 33 6.62 -11.21 7.01
N SER A 34 6.20 -12.37 6.53
CA SER A 34 4.81 -12.63 6.13
C SER A 34 3.83 -12.53 7.31
N GLY A 35 4.23 -12.98 8.50
CA GLY A 35 3.39 -12.89 9.70
C GLY A 35 3.14 -11.45 10.14
N ALA A 36 4.19 -10.63 10.18
CA ALA A 36 4.06 -9.19 10.48
C ALA A 36 3.22 -8.49 9.42
N ALA A 37 3.44 -8.80 8.13
CA ALA A 37 2.69 -8.21 7.03
C ALA A 37 1.19 -8.50 7.13
N LEU A 38 0.81 -9.77 7.33
CA LEU A 38 -0.59 -10.15 7.45
C LEU A 38 -1.26 -9.57 8.69
N SER A 39 -0.54 -9.45 9.81
CA SER A 39 -1.06 -8.80 11.01
C SER A 39 -1.39 -7.33 10.77
N THR A 40 -0.42 -6.56 10.24
CA THR A 40 -0.62 -5.15 9.88
C THR A 40 -1.73 -4.98 8.85
N LEU A 41 -1.79 -5.86 7.85
CA LEU A 41 -2.82 -5.83 6.81
C LEU A 41 -4.21 -6.13 7.34
N ASN A 42 -4.38 -7.06 8.28
CA ASN A 42 -5.68 -7.32 8.90
C ASN A 42 -6.15 -6.12 9.73
N ALA A 43 -5.24 -5.48 10.48
CA ALA A 43 -5.55 -4.27 11.23
C ALA A 43 -5.94 -3.10 10.30
N ALA A 44 -5.18 -2.91 9.23
CA ALA A 44 -5.47 -1.91 8.20
C ALA A 44 -6.80 -2.20 7.49
N ALA A 45 -7.10 -3.47 7.18
CA ALA A 45 -8.36 -3.89 6.58
C ALA A 45 -9.55 -3.53 7.49
N GLY A 46 -9.44 -3.84 8.79
CA GLY A 46 -10.45 -3.46 9.78
C GLY A 46 -10.65 -1.95 9.86
N ALA A 47 -9.56 -1.18 9.96
CA ALA A 47 -9.61 0.28 10.03
C ALA A 47 -10.21 0.92 8.77
N GLN A 48 -9.99 0.32 7.60
CA GLN A 48 -10.53 0.78 6.31
C GLN A 48 -11.87 0.12 5.94
N LYS A 49 -12.45 -0.70 6.83
CA LYS A 49 -13.69 -1.46 6.60
C LYS A 49 -13.65 -2.34 5.33
N VAL A 50 -12.49 -2.89 5.01
CA VAL A 50 -12.28 -3.81 3.88
C VAL A 50 -12.25 -5.26 4.40
N PRO A 51 -12.85 -6.24 3.69
CA PRO A 51 -12.84 -7.63 4.13
C PRO A 51 -11.41 -8.20 4.26
N ALA A 52 -11.07 -8.71 5.45
CA ALA A 52 -9.74 -9.28 5.72
C ALA A 52 -9.39 -10.45 4.79
N GLY A 53 -10.38 -11.27 4.39
CA GLY A 53 -10.20 -12.36 3.44
C GLY A 53 -9.68 -11.88 2.08
N GLY A 54 -10.21 -10.77 1.58
CA GLY A 54 -9.78 -10.17 0.31
C GLY A 54 -8.35 -9.64 0.36
N VAL A 55 -7.97 -8.98 1.45
CA VAL A 55 -6.60 -8.48 1.65
C VAL A 55 -5.59 -9.62 1.74
N ARG A 56 -5.92 -10.70 2.45
CA ARG A 56 -5.07 -11.91 2.53
C ARG A 56 -4.91 -12.56 1.16
N ALA A 57 -5.98 -12.63 0.37
CA ALA A 57 -5.92 -13.15 -0.99
C ALA A 57 -5.05 -12.28 -1.89
N ALA A 58 -5.18 -10.95 -1.81
CA ALA A 58 -4.33 -10.01 -2.54
C ALA A 58 -2.85 -10.16 -2.17
N TYR A 59 -2.54 -10.28 -0.86
CA TYR A 59 -1.18 -10.54 -0.39
C TYR A 59 -0.60 -11.85 -0.94
N LYS A 60 -1.40 -12.93 -0.99
CA LYS A 60 -0.97 -14.22 -1.55
C LYS A 60 -0.76 -14.17 -3.06
N ARG A 61 -1.59 -13.41 -3.78
CA ARG A 61 -1.56 -13.27 -5.24
C ARG A 61 -0.43 -12.34 -5.73
N ALA A 62 0.08 -11.46 -4.86
CA ALA A 62 1.12 -10.50 -5.22
C ALA A 62 2.33 -11.19 -5.92
N PRO A 63 2.75 -10.74 -7.12
CA PRO A 63 3.79 -11.39 -7.94
C PRO A 63 5.22 -11.07 -7.47
N HIS A 64 5.43 -10.91 -6.17
CA HIS A 64 6.71 -10.53 -5.59
C HIS A 64 7.18 -11.56 -4.59
N SER A 65 8.49 -11.85 -4.53
CA SER A 65 9.04 -12.79 -3.54
C SER A 65 9.23 -12.17 -2.15
N LYS A 66 9.56 -10.86 -2.10
CA LYS A 66 9.84 -10.14 -0.84
C LYS A 66 8.54 -9.85 -0.06
N PRO A 67 8.44 -10.21 1.24
CA PRO A 67 7.25 -9.95 2.06
C PRO A 67 6.83 -8.48 2.12
N VAL A 68 7.81 -7.56 2.12
CA VAL A 68 7.54 -6.13 2.16
C VAL A 68 6.90 -5.62 0.86
N LEU A 69 7.27 -6.19 -0.29
CA LEU A 69 6.66 -5.82 -1.58
C LEU A 69 5.24 -6.41 -1.69
N LYS A 70 5.04 -7.65 -1.24
CA LYS A 70 3.68 -8.23 -1.12
C LYS A 70 2.79 -7.40 -0.21
N TYR A 71 3.36 -6.87 0.88
CA TYR A 71 2.67 -5.97 1.78
C TYR A 71 2.27 -4.67 1.09
N LEU A 72 3.20 -3.99 0.40
CA LEU A 72 2.91 -2.77 -0.36
C LEU A 72 1.81 -2.97 -1.41
N TYR A 73 1.87 -4.11 -2.11
CA TYR A 73 0.84 -4.51 -3.07
C TYR A 73 -0.54 -4.64 -2.41
N ALA A 74 -0.61 -5.36 -1.28
CA ALA A 74 -1.87 -5.53 -0.56
C ALA A 74 -2.39 -4.22 0.07
N VAL A 75 -1.50 -3.31 0.48
CA VAL A 75 -1.89 -1.95 0.91
C VAL A 75 -2.48 -1.15 -0.25
N GLY A 76 -1.87 -1.21 -1.43
CA GLY A 76 -2.44 -0.67 -2.65
C GLY A 76 -3.83 -1.22 -2.93
N TRP A 77 -3.99 -2.54 -2.81
CA TRP A 77 -5.28 -3.21 -2.99
C TRP A 77 -6.36 -2.71 -2.02
N ILE A 78 -6.02 -2.50 -0.74
CA ILE A 78 -6.93 -1.87 0.25
C ILE A 78 -7.37 -0.48 -0.23
N GLY A 79 -6.42 0.34 -0.70
CA GLY A 79 -6.71 1.66 -1.24
C GLY A 79 -7.64 1.62 -2.46
N GLY A 80 -7.41 0.67 -3.37
CA GLY A 80 -8.26 0.47 -4.56
C GLY A 80 -9.67 -0.02 -4.25
N LYS A 81 -9.86 -0.92 -3.26
CA LYS A 81 -11.21 -1.37 -2.86
C LYS A 81 -12.08 -0.27 -2.26
N LYS A 82 -11.49 0.77 -1.68
CA LYS A 82 -12.22 1.87 -1.06
C LYS A 82 -12.82 2.84 -2.08
N SER A 83 -12.24 2.94 -3.27
CA SER A 83 -12.72 3.84 -4.32
C SER A 83 -12.69 3.15 -5.70
N PRO A 84 -13.80 2.51 -6.12
CA PRO A 84 -13.90 1.83 -7.41
C PRO A 84 -13.65 2.75 -8.61
N LEU A 85 -14.08 4.02 -8.53
CA LEU A 85 -13.86 5.03 -9.57
C LEU A 85 -12.38 5.44 -9.67
N SER A 86 -11.69 5.66 -8.53
CA SER A 86 -10.25 5.94 -8.52
C SER A 86 -9.41 4.72 -8.93
N CYS A 87 -9.98 3.52 -8.81
CA CYS A 87 -9.37 2.29 -9.29
C CYS A 87 -9.29 2.27 -10.83
N LEU A 88 -10.35 2.69 -11.51
CA LEU A 88 -10.37 2.82 -12.97
C LEU A 88 -9.30 3.81 -13.45
N PHE A 89 -9.13 4.94 -12.76
CA PHE A 89 -8.08 5.92 -13.07
C PHE A 89 -6.66 5.39 -12.84
N ALA A 90 -6.38 4.65 -11.76
CA ALA A 90 -5.07 4.02 -11.56
C ALA A 90 -4.71 3.00 -12.66
N ARG A 91 -5.73 2.43 -13.32
CA ARG A 91 -5.55 1.54 -14.47
C ARG A 91 -5.32 2.31 -15.78
N VAL A 92 -5.90 3.50 -15.93
CA VAL A 92 -5.83 4.32 -17.15
C VAL A 92 -4.63 5.28 -17.17
N SER A 93 -4.30 5.88 -16.02
CA SER A 93 -3.20 6.86 -15.84
C SER A 93 -2.14 6.34 -14.88
N ARG A 94 -1.62 5.14 -15.16
CA ARG A 94 -0.66 4.44 -14.28
C ARG A 94 0.60 5.26 -14.02
N ASP A 95 1.21 5.83 -15.06
CA ASP A 95 2.48 6.56 -14.93
C ASP A 95 2.35 7.83 -14.08
N GLU A 96 1.24 8.56 -14.23
CA GLU A 96 0.94 9.76 -13.43
C GLU A 96 0.67 9.39 -11.96
N THR A 97 -0.10 8.31 -11.74
CA THR A 97 -0.36 7.75 -10.40
C THR A 97 0.93 7.29 -9.72
N GLU A 98 1.86 6.68 -10.47
CA GLU A 98 3.18 6.27 -9.96
C GLU A 98 4.06 7.47 -9.60
N GLN A 99 4.02 8.54 -10.40
CA GLN A 99 4.76 9.78 -10.11
C GLN A 99 4.22 10.48 -8.86
N GLU A 100 2.90 10.55 -8.70
CA GLU A 100 2.28 11.14 -7.52
C GLU A 100 2.59 10.32 -6.26
N ALA A 101 2.46 8.99 -6.34
CA ALA A 101 2.85 8.08 -5.26
C ALA A 101 4.33 8.24 -4.87
N LEU A 102 5.20 8.40 -5.87
CA LEU A 102 6.62 8.63 -5.65
C LEU A 102 6.87 9.99 -4.99
N GLY A 103 6.14 11.04 -5.38
CA GLY A 103 6.16 12.36 -4.76
C GLY A 103 5.79 12.30 -3.28
N GLU A 104 4.68 11.63 -2.96
CA GLU A 104 4.20 11.43 -1.59
C GLU A 104 5.17 10.59 -0.73
N ILE A 105 5.74 9.53 -1.29
CA ILE A 105 6.79 8.74 -0.62
C ILE A 105 8.00 9.63 -0.32
N ARG A 106 8.44 10.46 -1.27
CA ARG A 106 9.61 11.35 -1.10
C ARG A 106 9.39 12.41 -0.03
N ARG A 107 8.17 12.97 0.05
CA ARG A 107 7.78 13.94 1.08
C ARG A 107 7.79 13.33 2.49
N ASN A 108 7.62 12.02 2.60
CA ASN A 108 7.63 11.33 3.89
C ASN A 108 9.02 10.75 4.24
N THR A 109 9.80 11.53 4.99
CA THR A 109 11.16 11.14 5.41
C THR A 109 11.21 9.83 6.21
N LYS A 110 10.15 9.48 6.95
CA LYS A 110 10.06 8.21 7.69
C LYS A 110 9.90 7.02 6.73
N LEU A 111 9.03 7.13 5.73
CA LEU A 111 8.88 6.13 4.67
C LEU A 111 10.20 5.92 3.92
N VAL A 112 10.86 7.01 3.52
CA VAL A 112 12.16 6.94 2.83
C VAL A 112 13.20 6.19 3.66
N LYS A 113 13.33 6.52 4.95
CA LYS A 113 14.27 5.84 5.86
C LYS A 113 13.95 4.35 6.00
N GLN A 114 12.67 4.00 6.11
CA GLN A 114 12.24 2.61 6.25
C GLN A 114 12.49 1.82 4.98
N PHE A 115 12.14 2.36 3.80
CA PHE A 115 12.46 1.74 2.50
C PHE A 115 13.96 1.50 2.32
N ARG A 116 14.81 2.46 2.73
CA ARG A 116 16.26 2.28 2.72
C ARG A 116 16.70 1.13 3.63
N ARG A 117 16.14 1.02 4.85
CA ARG A 117 16.45 -0.07 5.79
C ARG A 117 16.10 -1.45 5.24
N VAL A 118 14.96 -1.57 4.55
CA VAL A 118 14.50 -2.84 3.97
C VAL A 118 14.98 -3.09 2.53
N ARG A 119 15.89 -2.24 2.03
CA ARG A 119 16.47 -2.32 0.68
C ARG A 119 15.40 -2.37 -0.43
N VAL A 120 14.41 -1.49 -0.34
CA VAL A 120 13.40 -1.26 -1.39
C VAL A 120 13.60 0.13 -1.98
N GLY A 121 13.65 0.20 -3.30
CA GLY A 121 13.73 1.49 -4.01
C GLY A 121 12.39 2.23 -3.93
N GLN A 122 12.42 3.55 -3.80
CA GLN A 122 11.20 4.37 -3.70
C GLN A 122 10.31 4.23 -4.95
N LYS A 123 10.91 4.24 -6.15
CA LYS A 123 10.19 4.03 -7.43
C LYS A 123 9.55 2.65 -7.49
N GLN A 124 10.24 1.62 -6.99
CA GLN A 124 9.69 0.27 -6.90
C GLN A 124 8.52 0.22 -5.91
N ALA A 125 8.64 0.86 -4.74
CA ALA A 125 7.56 0.93 -3.78
C ALA A 125 6.31 1.63 -4.36
N ALA A 126 6.49 2.76 -5.05
CA ALA A 126 5.42 3.49 -5.71
C ALA A 126 4.71 2.61 -6.75
N SER A 127 5.47 1.99 -7.66
CA SER A 127 4.91 1.13 -8.72
C SER A 127 4.15 -0.06 -8.14
N VAL A 128 4.68 -0.71 -7.10
CA VAL A 128 4.03 -1.86 -6.45
C VAL A 128 2.73 -1.47 -5.73
N VAL A 129 2.68 -0.29 -5.10
CA VAL A 129 1.43 0.23 -4.51
C VAL A 129 0.40 0.49 -5.59
N VAL A 130 0.78 1.13 -6.70
CA VAL A 130 -0.13 1.41 -7.82
C VAL A 130 -0.62 0.13 -8.49
N GLU A 131 0.26 -0.86 -8.67
CA GLU A 131 -0.11 -2.19 -9.17
C GLU A 131 -1.14 -2.87 -8.26
N GLY A 132 -0.93 -2.76 -6.94
CA GLY A 132 -1.90 -3.20 -5.94
C GLY A 132 -3.26 -2.52 -6.07
N ILE A 133 -3.27 -1.18 -6.22
CA ILE A 133 -4.50 -0.41 -6.45
C ILE A 133 -5.22 -0.91 -7.71
N ALA A 134 -4.50 -1.00 -8.84
CA ALA A 134 -5.08 -1.45 -10.12
C ALA A 134 -5.64 -2.87 -10.05
N SER A 135 -5.02 -3.75 -9.26
CA SER A 135 -5.50 -5.13 -9.08
C SER A 135 -6.79 -5.25 -8.26
N ALA A 136 -7.20 -4.19 -7.55
CA ALA A 136 -8.45 -4.18 -6.79
C ALA A 136 -9.68 -3.89 -7.66
N CYS A 137 -9.48 -3.48 -8.91
CA CYS A 137 -10.56 -3.05 -9.83
C CYS A 137 -11.23 -4.21 -10.58
N SER A 138 -10.84 -5.45 -10.28
CA SER A 138 -11.41 -6.68 -10.82
C SER A 138 -12.59 -7.19 -9.99
#